data_AF-A0A973PLX8-F1
#
_entry.id   AF-A0A973PLX8-F1
#
_cell.length_a   1.000
_cell.length_b   1.000
_cell.length_c   1.000
_cell.angle_alpha   90.00
_cell.angle_beta   90.00
_cell.angle_gamma   90.00
#
_symmetry.space_group_name_H-M   'P 1'
#
loop_
_entity.id
_entity.type
_entity.pdbx_description
1 polymer ?
#
loop_
_entity_poly.entity_id
_entity_poly.type
_entity_poly.pdbx_seq_one_letter_code
_entity_poly.pdbx_strand_id
1 'polypeptide(L)'
;LVTGSHVLPVLDGLDELPDEAQAKVIDALNLSLGDGDQLILTSRTREFREAVAATGDVLTSSATLAALPLEPDVVADYLRAGVPRVRAGAWRQVFAELDGDAPWAVLAEVTATPLGVWLLRTVYTAPGADPAELADHGRFPHASALRSHLFDRLAAALIATRPPAGKPYGDDPQEQLLPRRSYDADDVERWLGFLAGFLTEKAKTRDLAWWLLTTAVFNPPGAPFSWGTQNYIPGYYDNYPAPPGWAEANLVTIKLTLPGRVGALCRALAIGLSVALAGGALVAGFIGLLSGGWRVGVAVGTSFAVTFALPLALKDWAEIPVSTADPTTPTTSWRAARTAARFHRWVGVLAGGVTSALAFGVAFGWMPGLLIALPAGALAGRGIGFLTQYEDAWPKYTAVARRLARVHGFPRDLIGFLDDAHRLGLLRIVGPIYQFRHAEYHDHLAGRLLYRDP
;
A
#
# COMPACT_ATOMS: atom_id res chain seq x y z
N LEU A 1 26.03 12.65 20.77
CA LEU A 1 24.79 11.93 21.19
C LEU A 1 25.00 10.42 21.07
N VAL A 2 25.23 9.90 19.86
CA VAL A 2 25.52 8.46 19.61
C VAL A 2 26.81 8.01 20.30
N THR A 3 27.92 8.75 20.13
CA THR A 3 29.23 8.45 20.76
C THR A 3 29.27 8.56 22.29
N GLY A 4 28.18 8.99 22.93
CA GLY A 4 28.08 9.10 24.39
C GLY A 4 27.02 8.20 25.01
N SER A 5 26.56 7.16 24.30
CA SER A 5 25.52 6.21 24.74
C SER A 5 24.21 6.87 25.21
N HIS A 6 23.85 8.04 24.65
CA HIS A 6 22.62 8.75 24.99
C HIS A 6 21.42 8.37 24.10
N VAL A 7 21.55 7.34 23.26
CA VAL A 7 20.52 6.91 22.31
C VAL A 7 20.21 5.44 22.57
N LEU A 8 18.95 5.14 22.87
CA LEU A 8 18.44 3.77 23.03
C LEU A 8 17.53 3.43 21.83
N PRO A 9 18.07 2.78 20.78
CA PRO A 9 17.24 2.28 19.68
C PRO A 9 16.23 1.23 20.15
N VAL A 10 15.02 1.33 19.63
CA VAL A 10 13.95 0.34 19.80
C VAL A 10 13.65 -0.26 18.42
N LEU A 11 14.01 -1.52 18.25
CA LEU A 11 13.75 -2.31 17.05
C LEU A 11 12.48 -3.13 17.30
N ASP A 12 11.36 -2.68 16.72
CA ASP A 12 10.07 -3.32 16.90
C ASP A 12 9.81 -4.34 15.78
N GLY A 13 9.49 -5.59 16.13
CA GLY A 13 8.99 -6.61 15.21
C GLY A 13 10.07 -7.37 14.42
N LEU A 14 11.02 -8.03 15.10
CA LEU A 14 11.93 -8.97 14.43
C LEU A 14 11.16 -10.05 13.64
N ASP A 15 10.03 -10.52 14.20
CA ASP A 15 9.15 -11.53 13.61
C ASP A 15 8.47 -11.09 12.30
N GLU A 16 8.52 -9.81 11.96
CA GLU A 16 7.99 -9.30 10.68
C GLU A 16 8.98 -9.49 9.51
N LEU A 17 10.22 -9.89 9.79
CA LEU A 17 11.23 -10.17 8.77
C LEU A 17 11.15 -11.63 8.28
N PRO A 18 11.58 -11.92 7.04
CA PRO A 18 11.77 -13.30 6.58
C PRO A 18 12.77 -14.05 7.46
N ASP A 19 12.57 -15.36 7.67
CA ASP A 19 13.38 -16.19 8.58
C ASP A 19 14.90 -16.04 8.35
N GLU A 20 15.35 -16.03 7.09
CA GLU A 20 16.77 -15.83 6.75
C GLU A 20 17.30 -14.45 7.16
N ALA A 21 16.46 -13.42 7.14
CA ALA A 21 16.82 -12.07 7.56
C ALA A 21 16.83 -11.94 9.08
N GLN A 22 15.95 -12.65 9.80
CA GLN A 22 15.93 -12.66 11.27
C GLN A 22 17.27 -13.13 11.84
N ALA A 23 17.79 -14.26 11.33
CA ALA A 23 19.10 -14.79 11.75
C ALA A 23 20.25 -13.81 11.47
N LYS A 24 20.28 -13.22 10.26
CA LYS A 24 21.28 -12.21 9.89
C LYS A 24 21.24 -10.97 10.78
N VAL A 25 20.06 -10.56 11.25
CA VAL A 25 19.93 -9.46 12.20
C VAL A 25 20.57 -9.83 13.53
N ILE A 26 20.31 -11.03 14.07
CA ILE A 26 20.92 -11.49 15.32
C ILE A 26 22.45 -11.53 15.19
N ASP A 27 22.99 -12.10 14.12
CA ASP A 27 24.43 -12.13 13.86
C ASP A 27 25.02 -10.71 13.78
N ALA A 28 24.36 -9.81 13.05
CA ALA A 28 24.79 -8.43 12.92
C ALA A 28 24.77 -7.68 14.26
N LEU A 29 23.75 -7.90 15.11
CA LEU A 29 23.68 -7.32 16.44
C LEU A 29 24.83 -7.83 17.32
N ASN A 30 25.10 -9.14 17.33
CA ASN A 30 26.23 -9.71 18.07
C ASN A 30 27.60 -9.17 17.62
N LEU A 31 27.78 -8.92 16.31
CA LEU A 31 29.03 -8.39 15.77
C LEU A 31 29.21 -6.88 16.00
N SER A 32 28.11 -6.14 16.15
CA SER A 32 28.15 -4.67 16.15
C SER A 32 28.00 -4.01 17.52
N LEU A 33 27.35 -4.68 18.48
CA LEU A 33 27.13 -4.12 19.80
C LEU A 33 28.31 -4.40 20.73
N GLY A 34 28.90 -3.33 21.28
CA GLY A 34 29.88 -3.41 22.36
C GLY A 34 29.26 -3.24 23.75
N ASP A 35 30.09 -3.28 24.80
CA ASP A 35 29.68 -3.17 26.21
C ASP A 35 28.91 -1.89 26.59
N GLY A 36 28.99 -0.84 25.75
CA GLY A 36 28.36 0.46 25.98
C GLY A 36 27.11 0.74 25.13
N ASP A 37 26.74 -0.17 24.22
CA ASP A 37 25.61 -0.02 23.32
C ASP A 37 24.37 -0.69 23.93
N GLN A 38 23.23 0.00 23.86
CA GLN A 38 21.96 -0.50 24.39
C GLN A 38 20.93 -0.51 23.28
N LEU A 39 20.07 -1.53 23.27
CA LEU A 39 18.90 -1.56 22.38
C LEU A 39 17.75 -2.32 23.04
N ILE A 40 16.54 -2.05 22.58
CA ILE A 40 15.37 -2.89 22.85
C ILE A 40 14.99 -3.55 21.53
N LEU A 41 14.87 -4.88 21.54
CA LEU A 41 14.37 -5.67 20.42
C LEU A 41 13.07 -6.33 20.84
N THR A 42 12.01 -6.16 20.05
CA THR A 42 10.75 -6.87 20.26
C THR A 42 10.59 -7.96 19.20
N SER A 43 9.99 -9.07 19.60
CA SER A 43 9.68 -10.18 18.71
C SER A 43 8.62 -11.06 19.35
N ARG A 44 7.89 -11.82 18.53
CA ARG A 44 7.12 -12.95 19.03
C ARG A 44 8.03 -14.05 19.57
N THR A 45 7.58 -14.70 20.63
CA THR A 45 8.39 -15.67 21.38
C THR A 45 8.85 -16.87 20.55
N ARG A 46 8.01 -17.37 19.63
CA ARG A 46 8.35 -18.55 18.83
C ARG A 46 9.40 -18.19 17.78
N GLU A 47 9.14 -17.14 17.02
CA GLU A 47 9.98 -16.62 15.94
C GLU A 47 11.36 -16.20 16.47
N PHE A 48 11.43 -15.53 17.62
CA PHE A 48 12.71 -15.23 18.27
C PHE A 48 13.54 -16.49 18.60
N ARG A 49 12.90 -17.52 19.18
CA ARG A 49 13.60 -18.78 19.49
C ARG A 49 14.08 -19.50 18.23
N GLU A 50 13.27 -19.51 17.19
CA GLU A 50 13.61 -20.10 15.89
C GLU A 50 14.81 -19.36 15.25
N ALA A 51 14.82 -18.03 15.29
CA ALA A 51 15.92 -17.22 14.77
C ALA A 51 17.23 -17.45 15.53
N VAL A 52 17.20 -17.48 16.87
CA VAL A 52 18.37 -17.79 17.71
C VAL A 52 18.87 -19.23 17.50
N ALA A 53 17.96 -20.18 17.31
CA ALA A 53 18.34 -21.56 17.01
C ALA A 53 18.99 -21.68 15.61
N ALA A 54 18.53 -20.88 14.64
CA ALA A 54 19.05 -20.89 13.27
C ALA A 54 20.45 -20.27 13.15
N THR A 55 20.79 -19.26 13.95
CA THR A 55 22.16 -18.73 14.04
C THR A 55 23.13 -19.70 14.70
N GLY A 56 22.61 -20.61 15.55
CA GLY A 56 23.44 -21.51 16.35
C GLY A 56 24.19 -20.78 17.47
N ASP A 57 23.78 -19.56 17.79
CA ASP A 57 24.40 -18.70 18.79
C ASP A 57 23.33 -17.85 19.52
N VAL A 58 23.64 -17.37 20.72
CA VAL A 58 22.75 -16.53 21.53
C VAL A 58 22.86 -15.06 21.16
N LEU A 59 21.85 -14.25 21.48
CA LEU A 59 22.03 -12.80 21.50
C LEU A 59 22.84 -12.42 22.74
N THR A 60 24.13 -12.10 22.54
CA THR A 60 25.11 -11.89 23.61
C THR A 60 24.71 -10.71 24.49
N SER A 61 24.90 -10.84 25.81
CA SER A 61 24.60 -9.79 26.81
C SER A 61 23.14 -9.28 26.79
N SER A 62 22.19 -10.10 26.34
CA SER A 62 20.77 -9.74 26.31
C SER A 62 20.02 -10.12 27.59
N ALA A 63 19.17 -9.20 28.07
CA ALA A 63 18.15 -9.50 29.07
C ALA A 63 16.82 -9.78 28.35
N THR A 64 16.39 -11.05 28.32
CA THR A 64 15.15 -11.44 27.65
C THR A 64 13.97 -11.34 28.62
N LEU A 65 12.95 -10.57 28.25
CA LEU A 65 11.69 -10.45 28.98
C LEU A 65 10.56 -11.06 28.15
N ALA A 66 9.70 -11.85 28.78
CA ALA A 66 8.50 -12.38 28.16
C ALA A 66 7.26 -11.76 28.82
N ALA A 67 6.36 -11.21 28.02
CA ALA A 67 5.08 -10.73 28.53
C ALA A 67 4.24 -11.92 29.01
N LEU A 68 3.83 -11.88 30.28
CA LEU A 68 2.93 -12.87 30.86
C LEU A 68 1.46 -12.50 30.57
N PRO A 69 0.54 -13.48 30.58
CA PRO A 69 -0.89 -13.21 30.55
C PRO A 69 -1.31 -12.27 31.69
N LEU A 70 -2.31 -11.42 31.43
CA LEU A 70 -2.84 -10.49 32.43
C LEU A 70 -3.67 -11.24 33.47
N GLU A 71 -3.43 -10.92 34.74
CA GLU A 71 -4.20 -11.45 35.85
C GLU A 71 -5.57 -10.74 35.96
N PRO A 72 -6.64 -11.44 36.37
CA PRO A 72 -8.00 -10.87 36.41
C PRO A 72 -8.15 -9.60 37.26
N ASP A 73 -7.42 -9.50 38.37
CA ASP A 73 -7.39 -8.35 39.26
C ASP A 73 -6.75 -7.12 38.58
N VAL A 74 -5.62 -7.30 37.89
CA VAL A 74 -4.97 -6.26 37.07
C VAL A 74 -5.90 -5.78 35.96
N VAL A 75 -6.63 -6.69 35.32
CA VAL A 75 -7.64 -6.34 34.32
C VAL A 75 -8.77 -5.52 34.95
N ALA A 76 -9.29 -5.93 36.10
CA ALA A 76 -10.35 -5.23 36.80
C ALA A 76 -9.94 -3.79 37.14
N ASP A 77 -8.73 -3.60 37.69
CA ASP A 77 -8.18 -2.29 38.02
C ASP A 77 -7.98 -1.42 36.77
N TYR A 78 -7.45 -2.00 35.68
CA TYR A 78 -7.33 -1.29 34.41
C TYR A 78 -8.69 -0.83 33.87
N LEU A 79 -9.71 -1.70 33.91
CA LEU A 79 -11.05 -1.37 33.43
C LEU A 79 -11.72 -0.32 34.33
N ARG A 80 -11.57 -0.38 35.65
CA ARG A 80 -12.06 0.67 36.58
C ARG A 80 -11.45 2.03 36.26
N ALA A 81 -10.16 2.07 35.92
CA ALA A 81 -9.49 3.31 35.51
C ALA A 81 -9.93 3.79 34.11
N GLY A 82 -10.27 2.86 33.21
CA GLY A 82 -10.56 3.14 31.80
C GLY A 82 -12.02 3.35 31.42
N VAL A 83 -12.98 2.90 32.25
CA VAL A 83 -14.42 3.01 31.99
C VAL A 83 -14.94 4.39 32.42
N PRO A 84 -15.70 5.11 31.57
CA PRO A 84 -16.28 6.39 31.94
C PRO A 84 -17.16 6.28 33.18
N ARG A 85 -17.04 7.24 34.12
CA ARG A 85 -17.77 7.22 35.42
C ARG A 85 -19.28 7.03 35.27
N VAL A 86 -19.87 7.64 34.24
CA VAL A 86 -21.32 7.52 33.92
C VAL A 86 -21.71 6.05 33.63
N ARG A 87 -20.78 5.24 33.13
CA ARG A 87 -21.00 3.84 32.79
C ARG A 87 -20.60 2.86 33.91
N ALA A 88 -19.93 3.31 34.97
CA ALA A 88 -19.41 2.43 36.01
C ALA A 88 -20.50 1.54 36.67
N GLY A 89 -21.74 2.05 36.77
CA GLY A 89 -22.87 1.27 37.29
C GLY A 89 -23.20 0.04 36.45
N ALA A 90 -23.14 0.14 35.12
CA ALA A 90 -23.44 -0.96 34.20
C ALA A 90 -22.33 -2.04 34.18
N TRP A 91 -21.11 -1.68 34.60
CA TRP A 91 -19.97 -2.59 34.68
C TRP A 91 -19.84 -3.32 36.02
N ARG A 92 -20.74 -3.05 36.98
CA ARG A 92 -20.64 -3.58 38.35
C ARG A 92 -20.61 -5.10 38.41
N GLN A 93 -21.43 -5.77 37.59
CA GLN A 93 -21.47 -7.23 37.53
C GLN A 93 -20.16 -7.79 36.96
N VAL A 94 -19.61 -7.16 35.92
CA VAL A 94 -18.32 -7.56 35.32
C VAL A 94 -17.17 -7.39 36.32
N PHE A 95 -17.15 -6.29 37.09
CA PHE A 95 -16.14 -6.10 38.14
C PHE A 95 -16.27 -7.14 39.26
N ALA A 96 -17.49 -7.44 39.71
CA ALA A 96 -17.71 -8.46 40.72
C ALA A 96 -17.26 -9.85 40.26
N GLU A 97 -17.44 -10.16 38.97
CA GLU A 97 -16.99 -11.43 38.38
C GLU A 97 -15.46 -11.51 38.29
N LEU A 98 -14.80 -10.41 37.90
CA LEU A 98 -13.33 -10.36 37.81
C LEU A 98 -12.64 -10.35 39.18
N ASP A 99 -13.28 -9.76 40.20
CA ASP A 99 -12.79 -9.73 41.58
C ASP A 99 -13.03 -11.04 42.34
N GLY A 100 -13.88 -11.93 41.81
CA GLY A 100 -14.25 -13.17 42.48
C GLY A 100 -13.09 -14.17 42.57
N ASP A 101 -13.13 -15.06 43.56
CA ASP A 101 -12.11 -16.10 43.77
C ASP A 101 -12.02 -17.11 42.61
N ALA A 102 -13.06 -17.21 41.78
CA ALA A 102 -13.10 -18.04 40.58
C ALA A 102 -13.77 -17.27 39.43
N PRO A 103 -13.05 -16.36 38.76
CA PRO A 103 -13.60 -15.58 37.65
C PRO A 103 -14.09 -16.50 36.53
N TRP A 104 -15.18 -16.12 35.86
CA TRP A 104 -15.67 -16.83 34.69
C TRP A 104 -14.54 -17.10 33.68
N ALA A 105 -14.21 -18.38 33.50
CA ALA A 105 -13.02 -18.83 32.77
C ALA A 105 -12.93 -18.27 31.35
N VAL A 106 -14.07 -18.10 30.68
CA VAL A 106 -14.16 -17.55 29.31
C VAL A 106 -13.78 -16.07 29.27
N LEU A 107 -14.27 -15.27 30.23
CA LEU A 107 -13.89 -13.85 30.31
C LEU A 107 -12.42 -13.72 30.70
N ALA A 108 -11.97 -14.46 31.71
CA ALA A 108 -10.58 -14.48 32.14
C ALA A 108 -9.64 -14.83 30.99
N GLU A 109 -9.94 -15.86 30.19
CA GLU A 109 -9.13 -16.26 29.04
C GLU A 109 -9.09 -15.17 27.95
N VAL A 110 -10.21 -14.50 27.66
CA VAL A 110 -10.23 -13.41 26.68
C VAL A 110 -9.42 -12.22 27.19
N THR A 111 -9.62 -11.80 28.44
CA THR A 111 -8.95 -10.63 29.03
C THR A 111 -7.52 -10.90 29.50
N ALA A 112 -7.05 -12.14 29.44
CA ALA A 112 -5.65 -12.49 29.69
C ALA A 112 -4.69 -11.83 28.69
N THR A 113 -5.19 -11.22 27.61
CA THR A 113 -4.41 -10.49 26.62
C THR A 113 -4.80 -9.00 26.59
N PRO A 114 -3.83 -8.08 26.38
CA PRO A 114 -4.14 -6.67 26.17
C PRO A 114 -5.13 -6.42 25.03
N LEU A 115 -5.09 -7.25 23.97
CA LEU A 115 -6.05 -7.22 22.87
C LEU A 115 -7.47 -7.50 23.35
N GLY A 116 -7.68 -8.56 24.13
CA GLY A 116 -9.01 -8.90 24.65
C GLY A 116 -9.57 -7.83 25.59
N VAL A 117 -8.73 -7.26 26.46
CA VAL A 117 -9.10 -6.11 27.31
C VAL A 117 -9.49 -4.90 26.46
N TRP A 118 -8.71 -4.60 25.42
CA TRP A 118 -9.00 -3.50 24.49
C TRP A 118 -10.31 -3.72 23.72
N LEU A 119 -10.56 -4.93 23.21
CA LEU A 119 -11.79 -5.29 22.50
C LEU A 119 -13.00 -5.10 23.41
N LEU A 120 -12.93 -5.67 24.62
CA LEU A 120 -13.99 -5.63 25.60
C LEU A 120 -14.33 -4.20 26.00
N ARG A 121 -13.31 -3.39 26.32
CA ARG A 121 -13.48 -1.96 26.61
C ARG A 121 -14.08 -1.23 25.41
N THR A 122 -13.54 -1.41 24.21
CA THR A 122 -13.99 -0.70 23.00
C THR A 122 -15.45 -0.98 22.70
N VAL A 123 -15.86 -2.25 22.71
CA VAL A 123 -17.24 -2.67 22.38
C VAL A 123 -18.23 -2.25 23.45
N TYR A 124 -17.94 -2.49 24.74
CA TYR A 124 -18.92 -2.29 25.81
C TYR A 124 -18.90 -0.89 26.44
N THR A 125 -17.95 -0.02 26.06
CA THR A 125 -18.04 1.43 26.37
C THR A 125 -18.82 2.21 25.31
N ALA A 126 -19.01 1.65 24.11
CA ALA A 126 -19.76 2.28 23.04
C ALA A 126 -21.24 2.55 23.42
N PRO A 127 -21.84 3.67 22.97
CA PRO A 127 -23.24 3.99 23.28
C PRO A 127 -24.19 2.83 22.92
N GLY A 128 -25.12 2.50 23.82
CA GLY A 128 -26.13 1.46 23.60
C GLY A 128 -25.69 0.01 23.87
N ALA A 129 -24.41 -0.28 24.07
CA ALA A 129 -23.95 -1.60 24.51
C ALA A 129 -24.26 -1.84 25.99
N ASP A 130 -24.62 -3.06 26.39
CA ASP A 130 -24.85 -3.44 27.79
C ASP A 130 -23.78 -4.44 28.27
N PRO A 131 -22.87 -4.04 29.19
CA PRO A 131 -21.85 -4.92 29.74
C PRO A 131 -22.41 -6.11 30.54
N ALA A 132 -23.67 -6.04 31.00
CA ALA A 132 -24.29 -7.17 31.72
C ALA A 132 -24.38 -8.44 30.87
N GLU A 133 -24.37 -8.31 29.53
CA GLU A 133 -24.31 -9.44 28.59
C GLU A 133 -23.04 -10.31 28.79
N LEU A 134 -21.95 -9.74 29.31
CA LEU A 134 -20.72 -10.46 29.61
C LEU A 134 -20.84 -11.36 30.84
N ALA A 135 -21.79 -11.08 31.74
CA ALA A 135 -22.03 -11.91 32.92
C ALA A 135 -23.00 -13.07 32.63
N ASP A 136 -23.56 -13.15 31.42
CA ASP A 136 -24.44 -14.25 31.01
C ASP A 136 -23.61 -15.44 30.49
N HIS A 137 -23.34 -16.40 31.38
CA HIS A 137 -22.54 -17.59 31.09
C HIS A 137 -23.18 -18.50 30.01
N GLY A 138 -24.49 -18.40 29.78
CA GLY A 138 -25.18 -19.21 28.77
C GLY A 138 -24.97 -18.70 27.35
N ARG A 139 -24.63 -17.42 27.18
CA ARG A 139 -24.53 -16.76 25.88
C ARG A 139 -23.21 -17.06 25.16
N PHE A 140 -22.13 -17.27 25.90
CA PHE A 140 -20.80 -17.49 25.35
C PHE A 140 -20.20 -18.79 25.90
N PRO A 141 -20.34 -19.93 25.18
CA PRO A 141 -19.89 -21.22 25.69
C PRO A 141 -18.36 -21.36 25.74
N HIS A 142 -17.62 -20.58 24.95
CA HIS A 142 -16.15 -20.64 24.84
C HIS A 142 -15.55 -19.25 24.62
N ALA A 143 -14.27 -19.06 24.98
CA ALA A 143 -13.51 -17.82 24.74
C ALA A 143 -13.47 -17.41 23.26
N SER A 144 -13.40 -18.36 22.33
CA SER A 144 -13.48 -18.09 20.90
C SER A 144 -14.81 -17.48 20.47
N ALA A 145 -15.93 -17.90 21.07
CA ALA A 145 -17.26 -17.35 20.78
C ALA A 145 -17.39 -15.91 21.30
N LEU A 146 -16.91 -15.63 22.52
CA LEU A 146 -16.86 -14.28 23.05
C LEU A 146 -15.95 -13.38 22.20
N ARG A 147 -14.75 -13.87 21.82
CA ARG A 147 -13.81 -13.12 20.98
C ARG A 147 -14.39 -12.82 19.59
N SER A 148 -15.05 -13.79 18.96
CA SER A 148 -15.75 -13.62 17.69
C SER A 148 -16.86 -12.56 17.79
N HIS A 149 -17.66 -12.61 18.86
CA HIS A 149 -18.67 -11.61 19.15
C HIS A 149 -18.09 -10.20 19.31
N LEU A 150 -16.96 -10.08 20.02
CA LEU A 150 -16.27 -8.80 20.18
C LEU A 150 -15.74 -8.26 18.85
N PHE A 151 -15.18 -9.11 17.99
CA PHE A 151 -14.75 -8.71 16.65
C PHE A 151 -15.91 -8.28 15.75
N ASP A 152 -17.03 -9.01 15.79
CA ASP A 152 -18.26 -8.72 15.05
C ASP A 152 -18.94 -7.40 15.48
N ARG A 153 -18.57 -6.84 16.63
CA ARG A 153 -19.09 -5.54 17.10
C ARG A 153 -18.03 -4.44 17.09
N LEU A 154 -16.80 -4.77 16.73
CA LEU A 154 -15.68 -3.84 16.80
C LEU A 154 -15.86 -2.65 15.87
N ALA A 155 -16.22 -2.89 14.60
CA ALA A 155 -16.39 -1.81 13.63
C ALA A 155 -17.52 -0.88 14.04
N ALA A 156 -18.67 -1.44 14.44
CA ALA A 156 -19.82 -0.68 14.92
C ALA A 156 -19.47 0.19 16.15
N ALA A 157 -18.77 -0.38 17.13
CA ALA A 157 -18.34 0.34 18.33
C ALA A 157 -17.38 1.49 18.02
N LEU A 158 -16.41 1.29 17.12
CA LEU A 158 -15.45 2.32 16.72
C LEU A 158 -16.13 3.45 15.94
N ILE A 159 -17.06 3.13 15.04
CA ILE A 159 -17.83 4.14 14.29
C ILE A 159 -18.71 4.97 15.25
N ALA A 160 -19.40 4.32 16.19
CA ALA A 160 -20.27 4.99 17.15
C ALA A 160 -19.51 5.92 18.12
N THR A 161 -18.27 5.57 18.46
CA THR A 161 -17.43 6.35 19.39
C THR A 161 -16.57 7.42 18.72
N ARG A 162 -16.45 7.39 17.39
CA ARG A 162 -15.64 8.33 16.60
C ARG A 162 -16.44 8.92 15.45
N PRO A 163 -17.36 9.87 15.73
CA PRO A 163 -18.12 10.52 14.68
C PRO A 163 -17.19 11.29 13.72
N PRO A 164 -17.60 11.48 12.46
CA PRO A 164 -16.78 12.16 11.47
C PRO A 164 -16.51 13.61 11.86
N ALA A 165 -15.32 14.11 11.51
CA ALA A 165 -14.92 15.49 11.78
C ALA A 165 -15.93 16.48 11.17
N GLY A 166 -16.46 17.38 12.00
CA GLY A 166 -17.52 18.31 11.61
C GLY A 166 -17.09 19.41 10.64
N LYS A 167 -15.78 19.75 10.58
CA LYS A 167 -15.23 20.73 9.63
C LYS A 167 -13.91 20.23 9.02
N PRO A 168 -13.67 20.43 7.71
CA PRO A 168 -12.42 20.00 7.04
C PRO A 168 -11.15 20.78 7.46
N TYR A 169 -11.31 21.85 8.25
CA TYR A 169 -10.31 22.87 8.56
C TYR A 169 -10.44 23.35 10.03
N GLY A 170 -10.67 22.42 10.95
CA GLY A 170 -10.47 22.70 12.37
C GLY A 170 -8.97 22.69 12.68
N ASP A 171 -8.48 23.71 13.37
CA ASP A 171 -7.10 23.77 13.86
C ASP A 171 -6.85 22.79 15.03
N ASP A 172 -7.86 22.03 15.46
CA ASP A 172 -7.72 21.03 16.53
C ASP A 172 -6.97 19.79 16.00
N PRO A 173 -5.78 19.47 16.55
CA PRO A 173 -5.04 18.27 16.18
C PRO A 173 -5.83 16.97 16.41
N GLN A 174 -6.79 16.95 17.34
CA GLN A 174 -7.61 15.76 17.62
C GLN A 174 -8.63 15.48 16.51
N GLU A 175 -9.16 16.52 15.84
CA GLU A 175 -10.05 16.35 14.69
C GLU A 175 -9.32 15.69 13.51
N GLN A 176 -8.00 15.84 13.42
CA GLN A 176 -7.18 15.17 12.41
C GLN A 176 -7.04 13.67 12.64
N LEU A 177 -7.49 13.13 13.78
CA LEU A 177 -7.49 11.69 14.06
C LEU A 177 -8.87 11.06 13.86
N LEU A 178 -9.91 11.88 13.61
CA LEU A 178 -11.26 11.40 13.33
C LEU A 178 -11.41 11.01 11.86
N PRO A 179 -12.35 10.08 11.56
CA PRO A 179 -12.71 9.76 10.19
C PRO A 179 -13.31 10.98 9.49
N ARG A 180 -13.15 11.05 8.17
CA ARG A 180 -13.65 12.17 7.34
C ARG A 180 -15.07 11.95 6.85
N ARG A 181 -15.51 10.69 6.81
CA ARG A 181 -16.85 10.31 6.35
C ARG A 181 -17.54 9.45 7.39
N SER A 182 -18.87 9.51 7.37
CA SER A 182 -19.71 8.54 8.08
C SER A 182 -19.78 7.25 7.28
N TYR A 183 -19.76 6.12 7.98
CA TYR A 183 -19.88 4.80 7.40
C TYR A 183 -20.93 3.98 8.15
N ASP A 184 -21.59 3.07 7.44
CA ASP A 184 -22.39 2.02 8.06
C ASP A 184 -21.48 0.87 8.49
N ALA A 185 -21.73 0.28 9.67
CA ALA A 185 -20.86 -0.75 10.23
C ALA A 185 -20.85 -2.04 9.40
N ASP A 186 -22.01 -2.47 8.90
CA ASP A 186 -22.13 -3.69 8.10
C ASP A 186 -21.40 -3.54 6.76
N ASP A 187 -21.42 -2.31 6.20
CA ASP A 187 -20.66 -1.97 5.01
C ASP A 187 -19.15 -2.04 5.24
N VAL A 188 -18.65 -1.47 6.35
CA VAL A 188 -17.22 -1.51 6.70
C VAL A 188 -16.75 -2.94 6.89
N GLU A 189 -17.49 -3.76 7.64
CA GLU A 189 -17.12 -5.16 7.88
C GLU A 189 -17.14 -5.96 6.58
N ARG A 190 -18.14 -5.75 5.72
CA ARG A 190 -18.20 -6.42 4.41
C ARG A 190 -17.01 -6.06 3.53
N TRP A 191 -16.63 -4.78 3.46
CA TRP A 191 -15.51 -4.33 2.63
C TRP A 191 -14.15 -4.76 3.19
N LEU A 192 -13.93 -4.61 4.50
CA LEU A 192 -12.71 -5.06 5.16
C LEU A 192 -12.58 -6.57 5.10
N GLY A 193 -13.69 -7.29 5.27
CA GLY A 193 -13.76 -8.71 5.04
C GLY A 193 -13.30 -9.09 3.64
N PHE A 194 -13.84 -8.45 2.61
CA PHE A 194 -13.47 -8.78 1.22
C PHE A 194 -11.97 -8.58 1.00
N LEU A 195 -11.41 -7.49 1.55
CA LEU A 195 -9.96 -7.23 1.50
C LEU A 195 -9.17 -8.28 2.27
N ALA A 196 -9.62 -8.65 3.47
CA ALA A 196 -9.02 -9.70 4.30
C ALA A 196 -8.95 -11.05 3.55
N GLY A 197 -10.08 -11.49 2.97
CA GLY A 197 -10.14 -12.71 2.17
C GLY A 197 -9.24 -12.64 0.94
N PHE A 198 -9.28 -11.53 0.19
CA PHE A 198 -8.40 -11.31 -0.96
C PHE A 198 -6.91 -11.42 -0.58
N LEU A 199 -6.51 -10.79 0.52
CA LEU A 199 -5.13 -10.77 1.01
C LEU A 199 -4.67 -12.18 1.42
N THR A 200 -5.52 -12.93 2.12
CA THR A 200 -5.21 -14.30 2.57
C THR A 200 -5.19 -15.31 1.42
N GLU A 201 -6.14 -15.22 0.48
CA GLU A 201 -6.28 -16.24 -0.56
C GLU A 201 -5.48 -15.96 -1.82
N LYS A 202 -5.51 -14.72 -2.30
CA LYS A 202 -4.93 -14.34 -3.60
C LYS A 202 -3.56 -13.72 -3.45
N ALA A 203 -3.41 -12.75 -2.55
CA ALA A 203 -2.16 -12.01 -2.41
C ALA A 203 -1.13 -12.73 -1.51
N LYS A 204 -1.57 -13.67 -0.66
CA LYS A 204 -0.74 -14.40 0.30
C LYS A 204 0.12 -13.49 1.18
N THR A 205 -0.47 -12.38 1.62
CA THR A 205 0.18 -11.38 2.48
C THR A 205 -0.83 -10.75 3.42
N ARG A 206 -0.37 -10.13 4.52
CA ARG A 206 -1.18 -9.24 5.37
C ARG A 206 -1.05 -7.76 4.99
N ASP A 207 -0.18 -7.48 4.02
CA ASP A 207 0.15 -6.14 3.57
C ASP A 207 -0.81 -5.68 2.49
N LEU A 208 -1.66 -4.72 2.84
CA LEU A 208 -2.53 -4.06 1.89
C LEU A 208 -1.79 -2.87 1.25
N ALA A 209 -0.97 -3.22 0.26
CA ALA A 209 -0.48 -2.26 -0.72
C ALA A 209 -1.57 -1.93 -1.75
N TRP A 210 -1.83 -0.65 -2.02
CA TRP A 210 -2.87 -0.25 -2.98
C TRP A 210 -2.58 -0.77 -4.41
N TRP A 211 -1.32 -0.97 -4.78
CA TRP A 211 -0.94 -1.55 -6.07
C TRP A 211 -1.18 -3.06 -6.13
N LEU A 212 -1.25 -3.80 -5.01
CA LEU A 212 -1.58 -5.22 -5.03
C LEU A 212 -3.02 -5.47 -5.48
N LEU A 213 -3.93 -4.52 -5.26
CA LEU A 213 -5.28 -4.61 -5.81
C LEU A 213 -5.30 -4.68 -7.34
N THR A 214 -4.20 -4.36 -8.02
CA THR A 214 -4.09 -4.52 -9.49
C THR A 214 -4.01 -5.98 -9.93
N THR A 215 -3.48 -6.87 -9.09
CA THR A 215 -3.41 -8.32 -9.38
C THR A 215 -4.77 -8.99 -9.18
N ALA A 216 -5.64 -8.38 -8.38
CA ALA A 216 -6.91 -8.95 -7.95
C ALA A 216 -7.93 -9.19 -9.08
N VAL A 217 -7.86 -8.45 -10.20
CA VAL A 217 -9.04 -8.30 -11.08
C VAL A 217 -8.75 -8.15 -12.59
N PHE A 218 -7.50 -8.19 -13.06
CA PHE A 218 -7.23 -8.06 -14.51
C PHE A 218 -7.15 -9.40 -15.25
N ASN A 219 -8.31 -9.87 -15.72
CA ASN A 219 -8.39 -10.48 -17.04
C ASN A 219 -9.56 -9.81 -17.80
N PRO A 220 -9.33 -8.71 -18.53
CA PRO A 220 -10.40 -8.01 -19.23
C PRO A 220 -10.90 -8.90 -20.39
N PRO A 221 -12.19 -9.22 -20.48
CA PRO A 221 -12.73 -9.87 -21.67
C PRO A 221 -12.60 -8.91 -22.86
N GLY A 222 -11.79 -9.28 -23.84
CA GLY A 222 -11.70 -8.56 -25.12
C GLY A 222 -10.61 -7.49 -25.22
N ALA A 223 -9.47 -7.61 -24.54
CA ALA A 223 -8.26 -6.91 -24.98
C ALA A 223 -7.71 -7.60 -26.23
N PRO A 224 -7.84 -7.03 -27.45
CA PRO A 224 -7.03 -7.50 -28.57
C PRO A 224 -5.60 -7.14 -28.20
N PHE A 225 -4.69 -8.12 -28.26
CA PHE A 225 -3.26 -7.97 -27.95
C PHE A 225 -2.88 -8.06 -26.45
N SER A 226 -2.61 -9.29 -26.01
CA SER A 226 -1.88 -9.60 -24.78
C SER A 226 -0.37 -9.46 -25.02
N TRP A 227 0.21 -8.28 -24.81
CA TRP A 227 1.65 -8.19 -24.54
C TRP A 227 1.88 -8.56 -23.06
N GLY A 228 2.29 -9.81 -22.84
CA GLY A 228 3.02 -10.32 -21.67
C GLY A 228 2.68 -9.75 -20.29
N THR A 229 1.71 -10.34 -19.59
CA THR A 229 1.58 -10.27 -18.12
C THR A 229 2.65 -11.11 -17.38
N GLN A 230 3.82 -11.36 -18.00
CA GLN A 230 4.81 -12.32 -17.47
C GLN A 230 6.15 -11.69 -17.05
N ASN A 231 6.35 -10.37 -17.19
CA ASN A 231 7.68 -9.77 -17.01
C ASN A 231 7.87 -8.91 -15.73
N TYR A 232 7.06 -9.12 -14.69
CA TYR A 232 7.45 -8.62 -13.36
C TYR A 232 7.49 -9.75 -12.34
N ILE A 233 8.47 -10.62 -12.53
CA ILE A 233 9.04 -11.44 -11.47
C ILE A 233 10.35 -10.74 -11.08
N PRO A 234 10.46 -10.14 -9.89
CA PRO A 234 11.76 -9.74 -9.33
C PRO A 234 12.75 -10.92 -9.44
N GLY A 235 13.82 -10.76 -10.22
CA GLY A 235 14.84 -11.79 -10.47
C GLY A 235 14.87 -12.43 -11.87
N TYR A 236 13.94 -12.10 -12.79
CA TYR A 236 13.95 -12.70 -14.14
C TYR A 236 14.93 -12.03 -15.12
N TYR A 237 15.29 -10.76 -14.90
CA TYR A 237 16.24 -10.03 -15.75
C TYR A 237 17.72 -10.30 -15.41
N ASP A 238 18.01 -10.97 -14.30
CA ASP A 238 19.39 -11.31 -13.93
C ASP A 238 19.90 -12.61 -14.58
N ASN A 239 19.02 -13.40 -15.22
CA ASN A 239 19.35 -14.75 -15.68
C ASN A 239 19.30 -14.99 -17.20
N TYR A 240 19.04 -13.96 -18.02
CA TYR A 240 19.23 -14.07 -19.47
C TYR A 240 20.59 -13.46 -19.86
N PRO A 241 21.55 -14.26 -20.37
CA PRO A 241 22.73 -13.67 -20.99
C PRO A 241 22.23 -12.83 -22.18
N ALA A 242 22.43 -11.51 -22.09
CA ALA A 242 22.12 -10.59 -23.17
C ALA A 242 22.77 -11.11 -24.47
N PRO A 243 22.08 -11.06 -25.63
CA PRO A 243 22.68 -11.52 -26.88
C PRO A 243 24.00 -10.78 -27.13
N PRO A 244 25.03 -11.45 -27.68
CA PRO A 244 26.33 -10.83 -27.94
C PRO A 244 26.13 -9.54 -28.74
N GLY A 245 26.60 -8.40 -28.21
CA GLY A 245 26.48 -7.07 -28.82
C GLY A 245 25.46 -6.13 -28.17
N TRP A 246 24.52 -6.62 -27.34
CA TRP A 246 23.58 -5.73 -26.63
C TRP A 246 24.24 -4.98 -25.46
N ALA A 247 25.21 -5.61 -24.80
CA ALA A 247 26.05 -4.94 -23.81
C ALA A 247 26.95 -3.85 -24.43
N GLU A 248 27.34 -4.01 -25.70
CA GLU A 248 28.17 -3.03 -26.43
C GLU A 248 27.35 -1.89 -27.06
N ALA A 249 26.10 -2.14 -27.46
CA ALA A 249 25.15 -1.07 -27.82
C ALA A 249 24.83 -0.16 -26.62
N ASN A 250 24.80 -0.73 -25.42
CA ASN A 250 24.75 0.00 -24.15
C ASN A 250 26.09 0.66 -23.75
N LEU A 251 27.18 0.50 -24.52
CA LEU A 251 28.43 1.24 -24.31
C LEU A 251 28.58 2.44 -25.26
N VAL A 252 27.75 2.51 -26.32
CA VAL A 252 27.56 3.73 -27.13
C VAL A 252 26.53 4.66 -26.47
N THR A 253 25.93 4.28 -25.33
CA THR A 253 25.35 5.29 -24.43
C THR A 253 26.49 6.14 -23.89
N ILE A 254 26.62 7.33 -24.48
CA ILE A 254 27.44 8.46 -24.06
C ILE A 254 27.69 8.38 -22.54
N LYS A 255 28.96 8.18 -22.14
CA LYS A 255 29.44 8.28 -20.75
C LYS A 255 29.22 9.72 -20.23
N LEU A 256 27.97 10.09 -19.99
CA LEU A 256 27.58 11.27 -19.23
C LEU A 256 27.55 10.83 -17.77
N THR A 257 28.72 10.84 -17.12
CA THR A 257 28.84 10.72 -15.67
C THR A 257 28.39 12.02 -15.01
N LEU A 258 27.10 12.33 -15.13
CA LEU A 258 26.43 13.35 -14.32
C LEU A 258 25.69 12.61 -13.20
N PRO A 259 26.14 12.71 -11.94
CA PRO A 259 25.40 12.13 -10.82
C PRO A 259 24.05 12.87 -10.63
N GLY A 260 23.01 12.13 -10.22
CA GLY A 260 21.70 12.69 -9.89
C GLY A 260 20.70 12.81 -11.05
N ARG A 261 19.57 13.48 -10.79
CA ARG A 261 18.39 13.57 -11.69
C ARG A 261 18.70 14.16 -13.07
N VAL A 262 19.67 15.08 -13.16
CA VAL A 262 20.06 15.69 -14.44
C VAL A 262 20.72 14.67 -15.37
N GLY A 263 21.61 13.83 -14.85
CA GLY A 263 22.26 12.79 -15.66
C GLY A 263 21.29 11.71 -16.12
N ALA A 264 20.31 11.37 -15.29
CA ALA A 264 19.26 10.43 -15.68
C ALA A 264 18.32 11.00 -16.75
N LEU A 265 17.95 12.29 -16.66
CA LEU A 265 17.19 12.98 -17.72
C LEU A 265 17.93 12.91 -19.06
N CYS A 266 19.23 13.21 -19.06
CA CYS A 266 20.05 13.17 -20.27
C CYS A 266 20.13 11.76 -20.88
N ARG A 267 20.29 10.71 -20.06
CA ARG A 267 20.29 9.32 -20.52
C ARG A 267 18.93 8.91 -21.09
N ALA A 268 17.85 9.22 -20.38
CA ALA A 268 16.50 8.89 -20.80
C ALA A 268 16.13 9.62 -22.11
N LEU A 269 16.53 10.88 -22.25
CA LEU A 269 16.39 11.64 -23.50
C LEU A 269 17.24 11.05 -24.63
N ALA A 270 18.47 10.60 -24.36
CA ALA A 270 19.33 10.00 -25.39
C ALA A 270 18.78 8.65 -25.89
N ILE A 271 18.32 7.78 -24.98
CA ILE A 271 17.69 6.50 -25.32
C ILE A 271 16.38 6.74 -26.06
N GLY A 272 15.52 7.61 -25.51
CA GLY A 272 14.25 8.01 -26.10
C GLY A 272 14.44 8.57 -27.51
N LEU A 273 15.40 9.48 -27.71
CA LEU A 273 15.73 10.06 -29.01
C LEU A 273 16.25 9.00 -30.01
N SER A 274 17.05 8.04 -29.56
CA SER A 274 17.58 6.97 -30.41
C SER A 274 16.48 6.04 -30.92
N VAL A 275 15.60 5.57 -30.02
CA VAL A 275 14.43 4.74 -30.37
C VAL A 275 13.49 5.51 -31.30
N ALA A 276 13.28 6.78 -31.01
CA ALA A 276 12.43 7.67 -31.77
C ALA A 276 12.97 7.97 -33.18
N LEU A 277 14.27 8.20 -33.34
CA LEU A 277 14.88 8.42 -34.65
C LEU A 277 14.80 7.15 -35.52
N ALA A 278 15.04 5.98 -34.94
CA ALA A 278 14.91 4.70 -35.64
C ALA A 278 13.45 4.42 -36.07
N GLY A 279 12.49 4.53 -35.14
CA GLY A 279 11.07 4.35 -35.44
C GLY A 279 10.52 5.42 -36.39
N GLY A 280 10.94 6.67 -36.22
CA GLY A 280 10.59 7.79 -37.07
C GLY A 280 11.13 7.63 -38.49
N ALA A 281 12.36 7.15 -38.66
CA ALA A 281 12.93 6.86 -39.98
C ALA A 281 12.18 5.74 -40.72
N LEU A 282 11.75 4.70 -40.00
CA LEU A 282 10.92 3.63 -40.58
C LEU A 282 9.56 4.15 -41.04
N VAL A 283 8.86 4.92 -40.20
CA VAL A 283 7.59 5.56 -40.55
C VAL A 283 7.76 6.54 -41.71
N ALA A 284 8.86 7.31 -41.71
CA ALA A 284 9.18 8.24 -42.77
C ALA A 284 9.44 7.55 -44.12
N GLY A 285 10.22 6.47 -44.11
CA GLY A 285 10.49 5.68 -45.31
C GLY A 285 9.21 5.04 -45.86
N PHE A 286 8.38 4.47 -44.98
CA PHE A 286 7.13 3.84 -45.38
C PHE A 286 6.13 4.84 -45.98
N ILE A 287 5.91 5.98 -45.32
CA ILE A 287 4.99 7.01 -45.80
C ILE A 287 5.55 7.72 -47.04
N GLY A 288 6.86 7.95 -47.09
CA GLY A 288 7.53 8.52 -48.26
C GLY A 288 7.37 7.63 -49.50
N LEU A 289 7.46 6.30 -49.33
CA LEU A 289 7.24 5.32 -50.39
C LEU A 289 5.78 5.31 -50.87
N LEU A 290 4.81 5.39 -49.94
CA LEU A 290 3.38 5.38 -50.28
C LEU A 290 2.87 6.69 -50.89
N SER A 291 3.41 7.83 -50.47
CA SER A 291 2.96 9.16 -50.91
C SER A 291 3.74 9.71 -52.09
N GLY A 292 4.85 9.07 -52.49
CA GLY A 292 5.76 9.58 -53.52
C GLY A 292 6.54 10.84 -53.12
N GLY A 293 6.51 11.22 -51.84
CA GLY A 293 7.09 12.47 -51.34
C GLY A 293 7.85 12.29 -50.03
N TRP A 294 9.19 12.38 -50.09
CA TRP A 294 10.06 12.25 -48.91
C TRP A 294 9.80 13.32 -47.84
N ARG A 295 9.34 14.52 -48.24
CA ARG A 295 8.97 15.61 -47.31
C ARG A 295 7.85 15.19 -46.35
N VAL A 296 6.86 14.44 -46.84
CA VAL A 296 5.73 13.94 -46.04
C VAL A 296 6.20 12.85 -45.08
N GLY A 297 7.03 11.93 -45.59
CA GLY A 297 7.66 10.90 -44.78
C GLY A 297 8.43 11.49 -43.60
N VAL A 298 9.38 12.39 -43.85
CA VAL A 298 10.21 13.00 -42.81
C VAL A 298 9.38 13.78 -41.80
N ALA A 299 8.36 14.52 -42.23
CA ALA A 299 7.47 15.25 -41.34
C ALA A 299 6.71 14.29 -40.40
N VAL A 300 6.11 13.22 -40.91
CA VAL A 300 5.37 12.27 -40.08
C VAL A 300 6.30 11.46 -39.18
N GLY A 301 7.46 11.04 -39.69
CA GLY A 301 8.46 10.29 -38.93
C GLY A 301 9.04 11.07 -37.76
N THR A 302 9.35 12.36 -37.95
CA THR A 302 9.85 13.22 -36.87
C THR A 302 8.78 13.53 -35.81
N SER A 303 7.52 13.72 -36.21
CA SER A 303 6.42 13.86 -35.24
C SER A 303 6.22 12.57 -34.43
N PHE A 304 6.26 11.41 -35.09
CA PHE A 304 6.16 10.11 -34.42
C PHE A 304 7.31 9.90 -33.43
N ALA A 305 8.53 10.22 -33.84
CA ALA A 305 9.74 10.16 -33.03
C ALA A 305 9.58 10.95 -31.71
N VAL A 306 9.26 12.25 -31.79
CA VAL A 306 9.18 13.10 -30.60
C VAL A 306 8.01 12.71 -29.69
N THR A 307 6.88 12.29 -30.27
CA THR A 307 5.69 11.84 -29.51
C THR A 307 5.97 10.59 -28.69
N PHE A 308 6.87 9.71 -29.15
CA PHE A 308 7.29 8.51 -28.42
C PHE A 308 8.48 8.76 -27.48
N ALA A 309 9.51 9.48 -27.92
CA ALA A 309 10.71 9.75 -27.12
C ALA A 309 10.41 10.49 -25.83
N LEU A 310 9.65 11.59 -25.95
CA LEU A 310 9.54 12.57 -24.88
C LEU A 310 8.78 12.02 -23.65
N PRO A 311 7.64 11.30 -23.80
CA PRO A 311 6.98 10.68 -22.66
C PRO A 311 7.80 9.57 -21.99
N LEU A 312 8.54 8.77 -22.78
CA LEU A 312 9.41 7.71 -22.23
C LEU A 312 10.57 8.31 -21.44
N ALA A 313 11.26 9.30 -22.01
CA ALA A 313 12.38 9.96 -21.37
C ALA A 313 11.99 10.67 -20.06
N LEU A 314 10.81 11.31 -20.06
CA LEU A 314 10.30 12.01 -18.89
C LEU A 314 9.74 11.06 -17.83
N LYS A 315 9.30 9.85 -18.21
CA LYS A 315 8.88 8.81 -17.27
C LYS A 315 10.02 8.36 -16.37
N ASP A 316 11.11 7.90 -16.97
CA ASP A 316 12.27 7.40 -16.22
C ASP A 316 12.89 8.49 -15.33
N TRP A 317 12.82 9.75 -15.77
CA TRP A 317 13.26 10.89 -14.96
C TRP A 317 12.34 11.19 -13.77
N ALA A 318 11.02 11.15 -14.00
CA ALA A 318 10.02 11.48 -12.99
C ALA A 318 9.99 10.45 -11.85
N GLU A 319 10.35 9.19 -12.12
CA GLU A 319 10.38 8.10 -11.13
C GLU A 319 11.54 8.21 -10.13
N ILE A 320 12.56 9.01 -10.42
CA ILE A 320 13.69 9.19 -9.50
C ILE A 320 13.23 10.01 -8.29
N PRO A 321 13.29 9.49 -7.06
CA PRO A 321 12.80 10.21 -5.88
C PRO A 321 13.58 11.52 -5.65
N VAL A 322 12.85 12.58 -5.30
CA VAL A 322 13.41 13.92 -4.99
C VAL A 322 14.12 13.93 -3.64
N SER A 323 13.61 13.14 -2.70
CA SER A 323 14.13 12.99 -1.34
C SER A 323 13.71 11.62 -0.82
N THR A 324 14.61 10.92 -0.14
CA THR A 324 14.31 9.70 0.62
C THR A 324 13.95 9.99 2.08
N ALA A 325 13.99 11.26 2.49
CA ALA A 325 13.81 11.67 3.88
C ALA A 325 12.35 11.86 4.31
N ASP A 326 11.41 11.91 3.36
CA ASP A 326 9.99 12.05 3.69
C ASP A 326 9.37 10.71 4.07
N PRO A 327 8.63 10.62 5.20
CA PRO A 327 7.92 9.41 5.55
C PRO A 327 6.90 9.07 4.45
N THR A 328 7.09 7.92 3.82
CA THR A 328 6.16 7.43 2.81
C THR A 328 4.94 6.86 3.51
N THR A 329 3.76 7.38 3.17
CA THR A 329 2.48 6.83 3.61
C THR A 329 1.76 6.27 2.38
N PRO A 330 0.75 5.41 2.56
CA PRO A 330 -0.01 4.87 1.42
C PRO A 330 -0.67 5.97 0.59
N THR A 331 -1.13 7.04 1.25
CA THR A 331 -1.79 8.16 0.56
C THR A 331 -0.79 9.01 -0.22
N THR A 332 0.42 9.24 0.30
CA THR A 332 1.46 9.99 -0.42
C THR A 332 1.99 9.20 -1.60
N SER A 333 2.21 7.89 -1.45
CA SER A 333 2.62 7.01 -2.55
C SER A 333 1.54 6.93 -3.65
N TRP A 334 0.27 6.81 -3.28
CA TRP A 334 -0.84 6.83 -4.22
C TRP A 334 -0.99 8.18 -4.94
N ARG A 335 -0.86 9.30 -4.22
CA ARG A 335 -0.90 10.64 -4.82
C ARG A 335 0.26 10.88 -5.76
N ALA A 336 1.47 10.42 -5.42
CA ALA A 336 2.64 10.50 -6.27
C ALA A 336 2.40 9.71 -7.58
N ALA A 337 1.96 8.45 -7.49
CA ALA A 337 1.64 7.63 -8.65
C ALA A 337 0.51 8.24 -9.52
N ARG A 338 -0.52 8.83 -8.89
CA ARG A 338 -1.60 9.54 -9.59
C ARG A 338 -1.08 10.76 -10.35
N THR A 339 -0.23 11.56 -9.72
CA THR A 339 0.34 12.77 -10.32
C THR A 339 1.27 12.41 -11.47
N ALA A 340 2.12 11.40 -11.29
CA ALA A 340 2.98 10.86 -12.35
C ALA A 340 2.15 10.38 -13.56
N ALA A 341 1.15 9.52 -13.35
CA ALA A 341 0.31 9.02 -14.45
C ALA A 341 -0.43 10.15 -15.19
N ARG A 342 -0.91 11.17 -14.47
CA ARG A 342 -1.52 12.36 -15.08
C ARG A 342 -0.51 13.18 -15.86
N PHE A 343 0.67 13.42 -15.29
CA PHE A 343 1.75 14.15 -15.92
C PHE A 343 2.14 13.49 -17.24
N HIS A 344 2.46 12.19 -17.23
CA HIS A 344 2.81 11.43 -18.43
C HIS A 344 1.71 11.48 -19.51
N ARG A 345 0.42 11.45 -19.11
CA ARG A 345 -0.69 11.53 -20.05
C ARG A 345 -0.75 12.89 -20.74
N TRP A 346 -0.59 13.98 -19.98
CA TRP A 346 -0.60 15.33 -20.53
C TRP A 346 0.65 15.61 -21.37
N VAL A 347 1.81 15.11 -20.97
CA VAL A 347 3.03 15.17 -21.76
C VAL A 347 2.83 14.49 -23.12
N GLY A 348 2.25 13.29 -23.15
CA GLY A 348 1.92 12.60 -24.41
C GLY A 348 0.97 13.41 -25.30
N VAL A 349 -0.10 13.97 -24.73
CA VAL A 349 -1.06 14.84 -25.45
C VAL A 349 -0.38 16.07 -26.05
N LEU A 350 0.44 16.77 -25.26
CA LEU A 350 1.13 17.98 -25.70
C LEU A 350 2.21 17.67 -26.73
N ALA A 351 3.04 16.65 -26.49
CA ALA A 351 4.07 16.21 -27.43
C ALA A 351 3.45 15.79 -28.76
N GLY A 352 2.40 14.97 -28.72
CA GLY A 352 1.66 14.54 -29.91
C GLY A 352 1.06 15.71 -30.67
N GLY A 353 0.28 16.56 -29.98
CA GLY A 353 -0.40 17.69 -30.63
C GLY A 353 0.57 18.71 -31.24
N VAL A 354 1.58 19.15 -30.47
CA VAL A 354 2.54 20.17 -30.93
C VAL A 354 3.39 19.65 -32.07
N THR A 355 3.93 18.44 -31.96
CA THR A 355 4.83 17.90 -33.00
C THR A 355 4.08 17.61 -34.30
N SER A 356 2.86 17.09 -34.22
CA SER A 356 2.03 16.85 -35.40
C SER A 356 1.62 18.16 -36.06
N ALA A 357 1.27 19.19 -35.28
CA ALA A 357 0.93 20.52 -35.80
C ALA A 357 2.12 21.18 -36.52
N LEU A 358 3.32 21.12 -35.95
CA LEU A 358 4.54 21.67 -36.55
C LEU A 358 4.92 20.91 -37.82
N ALA A 359 4.92 19.58 -37.77
CA ALA A 359 5.28 18.73 -38.91
C ALA A 359 4.33 18.94 -40.11
N PHE A 360 3.02 18.90 -39.86
CA PHE A 360 2.03 19.17 -40.92
C PHE A 360 2.03 20.64 -41.35
N GLY A 361 2.27 21.57 -40.42
CA GLY A 361 2.39 23.00 -40.69
C GLY A 361 3.47 23.32 -41.72
N VAL A 362 4.65 22.69 -41.57
CA VAL A 362 5.78 22.85 -42.50
C VAL A 362 5.55 22.12 -43.83
N ALA A 363 4.90 20.95 -43.80
CA ALA A 363 4.71 20.14 -45.01
C ALA A 363 3.56 20.63 -45.89
N PHE A 364 2.45 21.08 -45.29
CA PHE A 364 1.17 21.33 -45.95
C PHE A 364 0.54 22.69 -45.62
N GLY A 365 1.17 23.50 -44.76
CA GLY A 365 0.68 24.81 -44.32
C GLY A 365 0.05 24.80 -42.93
N TRP A 366 0.07 25.96 -42.26
CA TRP A 366 -0.33 26.10 -40.85
C TRP A 366 -1.81 25.84 -40.58
N MET A 367 -2.70 26.13 -41.54
CA MET A 367 -4.14 25.94 -41.38
C MET A 367 -4.53 24.47 -41.18
N PRO A 368 -4.12 23.51 -42.05
CA PRO A 368 -4.34 22.08 -41.80
C PRO A 368 -3.52 21.54 -40.60
N GLY A 369 -2.32 22.09 -40.34
CA GLY A 369 -1.53 21.74 -39.17
C GLY A 369 -2.25 22.01 -37.84
N LEU A 370 -2.90 23.16 -37.71
CA LEU A 370 -3.61 23.55 -36.49
C LEU A 370 -5.00 22.92 -36.38
N LEU A 371 -5.76 22.81 -37.47
CA LEU A 371 -7.15 22.33 -37.41
C LEU A 371 -7.27 20.80 -37.42
N ILE A 372 -6.33 20.09 -38.04
CA ILE A 372 -6.43 18.64 -38.25
C ILE A 372 -5.31 17.92 -37.49
N ALA A 373 -4.05 18.32 -37.72
CA ALA A 373 -2.91 17.60 -37.17
C ALA A 373 -2.74 17.79 -35.66
N LEU A 374 -3.10 18.94 -35.11
CA LEU A 374 -3.06 19.17 -33.66
C LEU A 374 -4.05 18.29 -32.89
N PRO A 375 -5.37 18.25 -33.21
CA PRO A 375 -6.29 17.35 -32.52
C PRO A 375 -5.96 15.86 -32.74
N ALA A 376 -5.58 15.48 -33.96
CA ALA A 376 -5.20 14.10 -34.27
C ALA A 376 -3.93 13.67 -33.52
N GLY A 377 -2.90 14.51 -33.50
CA GLY A 377 -1.67 14.30 -32.74
C GLY A 377 -1.90 14.25 -31.24
N ALA A 378 -2.77 15.10 -30.71
CA ALA A 378 -3.17 15.08 -29.30
C ALA A 378 -3.90 13.78 -28.92
N LEU A 379 -4.76 13.27 -29.79
CA LEU A 379 -5.46 12.00 -29.60
C LEU A 379 -4.49 10.79 -29.69
N ALA A 380 -3.59 10.79 -30.67
CA ALA A 380 -2.56 9.78 -30.81
C ALA A 380 -1.60 9.78 -29.61
N GLY A 381 -1.14 10.96 -29.19
CA GLY A 381 -0.30 11.17 -28.01
C GLY A 381 -0.96 10.73 -26.71
N ARG A 382 -2.29 10.91 -26.59
CA ARG A 382 -3.09 10.34 -25.50
C ARG A 382 -3.06 8.81 -25.49
N GLY A 383 -3.20 8.18 -26.65
CA GLY A 383 -3.15 6.72 -26.81
C GLY A 383 -1.76 6.17 -26.46
N ILE A 384 -0.71 6.79 -26.99
CA ILE A 384 0.69 6.43 -26.71
C ILE A 384 0.98 6.59 -25.22
N GLY A 385 0.58 7.72 -24.62
CA GLY A 385 0.72 7.94 -23.18
C GLY A 385 -0.04 6.93 -22.32
N PHE A 386 -1.13 6.34 -22.83
CA PHE A 386 -1.82 5.24 -22.14
C PHE A 386 -1.05 3.92 -22.27
N LEU A 387 -0.51 3.63 -23.46
CA LEU A 387 0.25 2.40 -23.73
C LEU A 387 1.57 2.36 -22.94
N THR A 388 2.29 3.48 -22.86
CA THR A 388 3.56 3.57 -22.09
C THR A 388 3.34 3.54 -20.56
N GLN A 389 2.10 3.78 -20.11
CA GLN A 389 1.67 3.68 -18.71
C GLN A 389 0.99 2.34 -18.39
N TYR A 390 0.97 1.37 -19.31
CA TYR A 390 0.29 0.10 -19.05
C TYR A 390 0.92 -0.63 -17.84
N GLU A 391 2.20 -0.41 -17.56
CA GLU A 391 2.85 -1.01 -16.38
C GLU A 391 2.55 -0.25 -15.08
N ASP A 392 2.10 1.00 -15.15
CA ASP A 392 1.82 1.82 -13.97
C ASP A 392 0.67 1.22 -13.15
N ALA A 393 0.85 1.17 -11.83
CA ALA A 393 -0.15 0.60 -10.94
C ALA A 393 -1.42 1.46 -10.83
N TRP A 394 -1.33 2.80 -10.99
CA TRP A 394 -2.46 3.71 -10.70
C TRP A 394 -3.65 3.58 -11.66
N PRO A 395 -3.46 3.53 -13.00
CA PRO A 395 -4.57 3.31 -13.93
C PRO A 395 -5.28 1.97 -13.71
N LYS A 396 -4.51 0.89 -13.49
CA LYS A 396 -5.03 -0.44 -13.16
C LYS A 396 -5.82 -0.42 -11.87
N TYR A 397 -5.24 0.16 -10.81
CA TYR A 397 -5.89 0.33 -9.51
C TYR A 397 -7.22 1.08 -9.66
N THR A 398 -7.24 2.16 -10.44
CA THR A 398 -8.45 2.96 -10.66
C THR A 398 -9.55 2.16 -11.36
N ALA A 399 -9.19 1.29 -12.32
CA ALA A 399 -10.14 0.40 -12.97
C ALA A 399 -10.70 -0.65 -11.98
N VAL A 400 -9.83 -1.25 -11.15
CA VAL A 400 -10.24 -2.20 -10.11
C VAL A 400 -11.13 -1.54 -9.06
N ALA A 401 -10.71 -0.42 -8.49
CA ALA A 401 -11.50 0.31 -7.50
C ALA A 401 -12.89 0.70 -8.03
N ARG A 402 -12.99 1.11 -9.30
CA ARG A 402 -14.29 1.36 -9.95
C ARG A 402 -15.12 0.10 -10.14
N ARG A 403 -14.50 -1.04 -10.46
CA ARG A 403 -15.19 -2.32 -10.58
C ARG A 403 -15.68 -2.80 -9.21
N LEU A 404 -14.85 -2.73 -8.16
CA LEU A 404 -15.24 -3.03 -6.78
C LEU A 404 -16.40 -2.14 -6.33
N ALA A 405 -16.39 -0.85 -6.65
CA ALA A 405 -17.48 0.06 -6.34
C ALA A 405 -18.80 -0.30 -7.06
N ARG A 406 -18.73 -0.85 -8.28
CA ARG A 406 -19.92 -1.26 -9.05
C ARG A 406 -20.46 -2.64 -8.66
N VAL A 407 -19.56 -3.60 -8.40
CA VAL A 407 -19.91 -5.01 -8.20
C VAL A 407 -20.11 -5.36 -6.73
N HIS A 408 -19.24 -4.85 -5.86
CA HIS A 408 -19.23 -5.18 -4.43
C HIS A 408 -19.65 -3.99 -3.54
N GLY A 409 -20.15 -2.91 -4.16
CA GLY A 409 -20.65 -1.73 -3.46
C GLY A 409 -19.58 -0.98 -2.66
N PHE A 410 -18.30 -1.11 -2.99
CA PHE A 410 -17.23 -0.36 -2.30
C PHE A 410 -17.38 1.16 -2.45
N PRO A 411 -16.80 1.95 -1.53
CA PRO A 411 -16.70 3.40 -1.67
C PRO A 411 -15.96 3.76 -2.97
N ARG A 412 -16.47 4.77 -3.69
CA ARG A 412 -15.83 5.27 -4.93
C ARG A 412 -14.41 5.78 -4.71
N ASP A 413 -14.12 6.25 -3.49
CA ASP A 413 -12.82 6.71 -3.05
C ASP A 413 -12.27 5.72 -2.02
N LEU A 414 -11.76 4.60 -2.53
CA LEU A 414 -11.25 3.48 -1.75
C LEU A 414 -10.05 3.89 -0.88
N ILE A 415 -9.12 4.72 -1.37
CA ILE A 415 -8.01 5.22 -0.54
C ILE A 415 -8.53 6.06 0.62
N GLY A 416 -9.53 6.94 0.38
CA GLY A 416 -10.15 7.70 1.45
C GLY A 416 -10.80 6.79 2.51
N PHE A 417 -11.45 5.70 2.09
CA PHE A 417 -11.98 4.70 3.01
C PHE A 417 -10.89 3.99 3.83
N LEU A 418 -9.78 3.58 3.22
CA LEU A 418 -8.68 2.94 3.94
C LEU A 418 -8.04 3.91 4.95
N ASP A 419 -7.93 5.19 4.60
CA ASP A 419 -7.47 6.25 5.52
C ASP A 419 -8.45 6.44 6.69
N ASP A 420 -9.77 6.43 6.43
CA ASP A 420 -10.79 6.51 7.47
C ASP A 420 -10.82 5.25 8.36
N ALA A 421 -10.60 4.05 7.79
CA ALA A 421 -10.46 2.81 8.57
C ALA A 421 -9.19 2.82 9.45
N HIS A 422 -8.11 3.45 8.99
CA HIS A 422 -6.93 3.72 9.81
C HIS A 422 -7.24 4.68 10.97
N ARG A 423 -7.96 5.78 10.70
CA ARG A 423 -8.42 6.77 11.71
C ARG A 423 -9.37 6.16 12.74
N LEU A 424 -10.24 5.24 12.31
CA LEU A 424 -11.08 4.44 13.20
C LEU A 424 -10.26 3.48 14.08
N GLY A 425 -9.02 3.15 13.70
CA GLY A 425 -8.16 2.23 14.42
C GLY A 425 -8.35 0.76 14.03
N LEU A 426 -8.99 0.50 12.88
CA LEU A 426 -9.11 -0.85 12.30
C LEU A 426 -7.84 -1.23 11.52
N LEU A 427 -7.19 -0.25 10.89
CA LEU A 427 -5.95 -0.41 10.15
C LEU A 427 -4.80 0.38 10.80
N ARG A 428 -3.57 -0.11 10.63
CA ARG A 428 -2.32 0.60 10.91
C ARG A 428 -1.58 0.89 9.61
N ILE A 429 -0.73 1.92 9.62
CA ILE A 429 0.14 2.27 8.51
C ILE A 429 1.55 1.78 8.84
N VAL A 430 2.15 1.01 7.93
CA VAL A 430 3.55 0.56 8.01
C VAL A 430 4.24 1.04 6.74
N GLY A 431 4.93 2.18 6.79
CA GLY A 431 5.47 2.83 5.59
C GLY A 431 4.38 3.07 4.51
N PRO A 432 4.56 2.61 3.26
CA PRO A 432 3.61 2.86 2.18
C PRO A 432 2.41 1.90 2.13
N ILE A 433 2.27 0.98 3.10
CA ILE A 433 1.21 -0.04 3.12
C ILE A 433 0.25 0.12 4.30
N TYR A 434 -0.99 -0.35 4.11
CA TYR A 434 -1.93 -0.56 5.19
C TYR A 434 -1.81 -1.99 5.70
N GLN A 435 -1.95 -2.21 7.00
CA GLN A 435 -2.12 -3.53 7.59
C GLN A 435 -3.31 -3.48 8.55
N PHE A 436 -3.97 -4.62 8.78
CA PHE A 436 -4.91 -4.71 9.89
C PHE A 436 -4.18 -4.48 11.20
N ARG A 437 -4.79 -3.72 12.11
CA ARG A 437 -4.16 -3.40 13.39
C ARG A 437 -3.88 -4.66 14.23
N HIS A 438 -4.77 -5.64 14.11
CA HIS A 438 -4.68 -6.92 14.80
C HIS A 438 -4.79 -8.05 13.78
N ALA A 439 -3.82 -8.96 13.79
CA ALA A 439 -3.79 -10.11 12.89
C ALA A 439 -4.99 -11.03 13.13
N GLU A 440 -5.42 -11.19 14.38
CA GLU A 440 -6.59 -11.98 14.76
C GLU A 440 -7.89 -11.41 14.17
N TYR A 441 -8.00 -10.08 14.04
CA TYR A 441 -9.15 -9.45 13.40
C TYR A 441 -9.16 -9.68 11.89
N HIS A 442 -7.98 -9.64 11.23
CA HIS A 442 -7.83 -10.05 9.83
C HIS A 442 -8.28 -11.51 9.66
N ASP A 443 -7.75 -12.43 10.47
CA ASP A 443 -8.05 -13.86 10.37
C ASP A 443 -9.55 -14.13 10.60
N HIS A 444 -10.18 -13.46 11.57
CA HIS A 444 -11.63 -13.52 11.82
C HIS A 444 -12.45 -13.07 10.61
N LEU A 445 -12.13 -11.91 10.04
CA LEU A 445 -12.82 -11.36 8.87
C LEU A 445 -12.63 -12.23 7.62
N ALA A 446 -11.41 -12.75 7.42
CA ALA A 446 -11.12 -13.66 6.31
C ALA A 446 -11.94 -14.96 6.45
N GLY A 447 -11.91 -15.60 7.63
CA GLY A 447 -12.64 -16.84 7.88
C GLY A 447 -14.15 -16.71 7.70
N ARG A 448 -14.74 -15.57 8.10
CA ARG A 448 -16.18 -15.31 7.95
C ARG A 448 -16.65 -15.23 6.49
N LEU A 449 -15.80 -14.74 5.59
CA LEU A 449 -16.14 -14.66 4.16
C LEU A 449 -15.93 -15.97 3.43
N LEU A 450 -14.89 -16.72 3.76
CA LEU A 450 -14.68 -18.06 3.20
C LEU A 450 -15.83 -19.02 3.51
N TYR A 451 -16.52 -18.81 4.63
CA TYR A 451 -17.69 -19.60 5.00
C TYR A 451 -19.00 -19.14 4.32
N ARG A 452 -19.04 -17.94 3.70
CA ARG A 452 -20.26 -17.37 3.10
C ARG A 452 -20.44 -17.66 1.60
N ASP A 453 -19.41 -18.16 0.91
CA ASP A 453 -19.49 -18.58 -0.50
C ASP A 453 -19.33 -20.12 -0.62
N PRO A 454 -20.42 -20.90 -0.69
CA PRO A 454 -20.39 -22.30 -1.16
C PRO A 454 -20.24 -22.42 -2.68
#